data_AF-A0A661ELQ7-F1
#
_entry.id   AF-A0A661ELQ7-F1
#
_cell.length_a   1.000
_cell.length_b   1.000
_cell.length_c   1.000
_cell.angle_alpha   90.00
_cell.angle_beta   90.00
_cell.angle_gamma   90.00
#
_symmetry.space_group_name_H-M   'P 1'
#
loop_
_entity.id
_entity.type
_entity.pdbx_description
1 polymer ?
#
loop_
_entity_poly.entity_id
_entity_poly.type
_entity_poly.pdbx_seq_one_letter_code
_entity_poly.pdbx_strand_id
1 'polypeptide(L)'
;MAFKSAYDRLCNLSLLHSKPIAWKVSIGYDKDQIKPVVEQAVIAGRLTRKQAVKSIPAPKDAGPIAGLLTGKVVNINSKSNKKIKTHLLGIKKQLSDIDKKQRSEELARQEEEIKKQNEFDEKKREAEILLMRKDLSK
;
A
#
# COMPACT_ATOMS: atom_id res chain seq x y z
N MET A 1 45.56 4.91 -25.04
CA MET A 1 44.38 5.74 -24.72
C MET A 1 44.69 6.67 -23.55
N ALA A 2 44.98 7.95 -23.83
CA ALA A 2 45.43 8.91 -22.81
C ALA A 2 44.37 9.22 -21.73
N PHE A 3 43.08 9.17 -22.08
CA PHE A 3 41.99 9.52 -21.17
C PHE A 3 41.78 8.48 -20.05
N LYS A 4 41.73 7.19 -20.41
CA LYS A 4 41.56 6.10 -19.43
C LYS A 4 42.71 6.08 -18.41
N SER A 5 43.95 6.20 -18.87
CA SER A 5 45.12 6.24 -17.98
C SER A 5 45.14 7.45 -17.05
N ALA A 6 44.68 8.61 -17.53
CA ALA A 6 44.57 9.81 -16.70
C ALA A 6 43.51 9.63 -15.61
N TYR A 7 42.36 9.04 -15.96
CA TYR A 7 41.29 8.73 -15.01
C TYR A 7 41.76 7.75 -13.93
N ASP A 8 42.40 6.65 -14.32
CA ASP A 8 42.91 5.64 -13.39
C ASP A 8 43.92 6.26 -12.40
N ARG A 9 44.80 7.16 -12.89
CA ARG A 9 45.72 7.92 -12.03
C ARG A 9 44.99 8.78 -11.00
N LEU A 10 43.93 9.50 -11.40
CA LEU A 10 43.15 10.35 -10.50
C LEU A 10 42.39 9.54 -9.44
N CYS A 11 41.84 8.39 -9.80
CA CYS A 11 41.22 7.47 -8.85
C CYS A 11 42.23 6.97 -7.82
N ASN A 12 43.42 6.55 -8.27
CA ASN A 12 44.49 6.09 -7.39
C ASN A 12 44.97 7.19 -6.43
N LEU A 13 45.13 8.43 -6.91
CA LEU A 13 45.48 9.57 -6.05
C LEU A 13 44.40 9.84 -4.99
N SER A 14 43.12 9.71 -5.35
CA SER A 14 42.02 9.92 -4.41
C SER A 14 41.99 8.87 -3.30
N LEU A 15 42.31 7.60 -3.63
CA LEU A 15 42.49 6.52 -2.65
C LEU A 15 43.65 6.81 -1.70
N LEU A 16 44.80 7.24 -2.22
CA LEU A 16 45.97 7.61 -1.39
C LEU A 16 45.66 8.74 -0.41
N HIS A 17 44.86 9.72 -0.83
CA HIS A 17 44.44 10.84 0.02
C HIS A 17 43.23 10.52 0.93
N SER A 18 42.80 9.25 1.02
CA SER A 18 41.63 8.82 1.80
C SER A 18 40.34 9.61 1.48
N LYS A 19 40.23 10.13 0.25
CA LYS A 19 39.03 10.84 -0.21
C LYS A 19 38.05 9.85 -0.82
N PRO A 20 36.79 9.80 -0.36
CA PRO A 20 35.80 8.89 -0.93
C PRO A 20 35.51 9.28 -2.38
N ILE A 21 35.61 8.30 -3.29
CA ILE A 21 35.31 8.50 -4.71
C ILE A 21 33.79 8.56 -4.88
N ALA A 22 33.28 9.70 -5.32
CA ALA A 22 31.86 9.90 -5.60
C ALA A 22 31.53 9.42 -7.02
N TRP A 23 30.89 8.26 -7.14
CA TRP A 23 30.45 7.71 -8.42
C TRP A 23 29.09 8.32 -8.83
N LYS A 24 28.97 8.70 -10.10
CA LYS A 24 27.73 9.18 -10.71
C LYS A 24 27.45 8.38 -11.98
N VAL A 25 26.17 8.07 -12.19
CA VAL A 25 25.70 7.40 -13.42
C VAL A 25 25.38 8.46 -14.47
N SER A 26 25.98 8.35 -15.65
CA SER A 26 25.53 9.07 -16.84
C SER A 26 24.56 8.19 -17.62
N ILE A 27 23.32 8.65 -17.77
CA ILE A 27 22.31 7.94 -18.56
C ILE A 27 22.64 8.16 -20.04
N GLY A 28 23.08 7.10 -20.71
CA GLY A 28 23.33 7.09 -22.15
C GLY A 28 22.04 7.00 -22.96
N TYR A 29 22.17 6.99 -24.29
CA TYR A 29 21.04 6.91 -25.21
C TYR A 29 20.37 5.51 -25.22
N ASP A 30 21.19 4.46 -25.16
CA ASP A 30 20.73 3.07 -25.19
C ASP A 30 20.12 2.68 -23.85
N LYS A 31 18.78 2.57 -23.81
CA LYS A 31 18.02 2.25 -22.59
C LYS A 31 18.13 0.80 -22.16
N ASP A 32 18.39 -0.11 -23.09
CA ASP A 32 18.42 -1.54 -22.82
C ASP A 32 19.74 -1.92 -22.13
N GLN A 33 20.81 -1.16 -22.39
CA GLN A 33 22.12 -1.34 -21.75
C GLN A 33 22.26 -0.64 -20.39
N ILE A 34 21.34 0.25 -20.01
CA ILE A 34 21.44 0.96 -18.71
C ILE A 34 21.39 -0.03 -17.55
N LYS A 35 20.43 -0.95 -17.57
CA LYS A 35 20.22 -1.91 -16.48
C LYS A 35 21.44 -2.80 -16.22
N PRO A 36 22.00 -3.53 -17.21
CA PRO A 36 23.15 -4.41 -16.97
C PRO A 36 24.39 -3.64 -16.51
N VAL A 37 24.63 -2.44 -17.05
CA VAL A 37 25.79 -1.62 -16.68
C VAL A 37 25.67 -1.08 -15.24
N VAL A 38 24.48 -0.60 -14.86
CA VAL A 38 24.24 -0.10 -13.50
C VAL A 38 24.31 -1.25 -12.48
N GLU A 39 23.80 -2.44 -12.82
CA GLU A 39 23.91 -3.62 -11.96
C GLU A 39 25.37 -4.04 -11.74
N GLN A 40 26.20 -4.05 -12.79
CA GLN A 40 27.64 -4.30 -12.66
C GLN A 40 28.34 -3.29 -11.75
N ALA A 41 27.96 -2.01 -11.83
CA ALA A 41 28.52 -0.96 -10.99
C ALA A 41 28.13 -1.11 -9.50
N VAL A 42 26.95 -1.67 -9.21
CA VAL A 42 26.55 -2.02 -7.83
C VAL A 42 27.37 -3.19 -7.32
N ILE A 43 27.54 -4.24 -8.13
CA ILE A 43 28.35 -5.42 -7.76
C ILE A 43 29.81 -5.01 -7.48
N ALA A 44 30.35 -4.09 -8.27
CA ALA A 44 31.69 -3.54 -8.09
C ALA A 44 31.82 -2.57 -6.91
N GLY A 45 30.76 -2.34 -6.12
CA GLY A 45 30.77 -1.43 -4.96
C GLY A 45 30.90 0.05 -5.31
N ARG A 46 30.75 0.41 -6.60
CA ARG A 46 30.85 1.80 -7.07
C ARG A 46 29.55 2.56 -6.80
N LEU A 47 28.41 1.87 -6.81
CA LEU A 47 27.09 2.46 -6.55
C LEU A 47 26.36 1.71 -5.45
N THR A 48 25.59 2.46 -4.67
CA THR A 48 24.62 1.85 -3.76
C THR A 48 23.38 1.40 -4.53
N ARG A 49 22.69 0.35 -4.04
CA ARG A 49 21.44 -0.12 -4.64
C ARG A 49 20.37 0.99 -4.70
N LYS A 50 20.33 1.88 -3.69
CA LYS A 50 19.43 3.04 -3.67
C LYS A 50 19.70 4.05 -4.80
N GLN A 51 20.97 4.26 -5.15
CA GLN A 51 21.34 5.14 -6.27
C GLN A 51 21.04 4.47 -7.61
N ALA A 52 21.31 3.17 -7.73
CA ALA A 52 21.04 2.40 -8.95
C ALA A 52 19.57 2.39 -9.37
N VAL A 53 18.64 2.20 -8.42
CA VAL A 53 17.19 2.16 -8.70
C VAL A 53 16.68 3.45 -9.34
N LYS A 54 17.29 4.60 -9.03
CA LYS A 54 16.89 5.88 -9.64
C LYS A 54 17.28 6.00 -11.11
N SER A 55 18.30 5.25 -11.55
CA SER A 55 18.84 5.31 -12.90
C SER A 55 18.29 4.22 -13.82
N ILE A 56 17.75 3.13 -13.27
CA ILE A 56 17.21 2.02 -14.06
C ILE A 56 15.79 2.38 -14.54
N PRO A 57 15.50 2.31 -15.84
CA PRO A 57 14.16 2.55 -16.35
C PRO A 57 13.17 1.51 -15.81
N ALA A 58 11.93 1.94 -15.55
CA ALA A 58 10.89 1.05 -15.06
C ALA A 58 10.65 -0.12 -16.05
N PRO A 59 10.47 -1.36 -15.56
CA PRO A 59 10.23 -2.50 -16.42
C PRO A 59 8.91 -2.33 -17.19
N LYS A 60 8.92 -2.63 -18.50
CA LYS A 60 7.73 -2.60 -19.36
C LYS A 60 6.67 -3.61 -18.92
N ASP A 61 7.10 -4.75 -18.36
CA ASP A 61 6.26 -5.83 -17.84
C ASP A 61 6.08 -5.76 -16.32
N ALA A 62 5.81 -4.57 -15.76
CA ALA A 62 5.55 -4.43 -14.32
C ALA A 62 4.19 -5.04 -13.87
N GLY A 63 3.49 -5.77 -14.75
CA GLY A 63 2.26 -6.51 -14.43
C GLY A 63 1.17 -5.65 -13.78
N PRO A 64 0.26 -6.25 -12.98
CA PRO A 64 -0.79 -5.53 -12.26
C PRO A 64 -0.24 -4.48 -11.26
N ILE A 65 0.98 -4.70 -10.77
CA ILE A 65 1.67 -3.82 -9.81
C ILE A 65 2.04 -2.48 -10.47
N ALA A 66 2.36 -2.50 -11.77
CA ALA A 66 2.56 -1.28 -12.56
C ALA A 66 1.34 -0.35 -12.48
N GLY A 67 0.14 -0.91 -12.61
CA GLY A 67 -1.09 -0.14 -12.61
C GLY A 67 -1.43 0.46 -11.24
N LEU A 68 -1.07 -0.25 -10.17
CA LEU A 68 -1.16 0.25 -8.79
C LEU A 68 -0.19 1.41 -8.54
N LEU A 69 1.05 1.30 -9.03
CA LEU A 69 2.09 2.34 -8.83
C LEU A 69 1.90 3.56 -9.74
N THR A 70 1.30 3.38 -10.91
CA THR A 70 1.12 4.45 -11.93
C THR A 70 -0.29 5.03 -11.97
N GLY A 71 -1.24 4.46 -11.23
CA GLY A 71 -2.66 4.83 -11.27
C GLY A 71 -3.38 4.45 -12.57
N LYS A 72 -2.71 3.80 -13.52
CA LYS A 72 -3.30 3.37 -14.79
C LYS A 72 -3.78 1.92 -14.66
N VAL A 73 -5.10 1.74 -14.58
CA VAL A 73 -5.73 0.41 -14.53
C VAL A 73 -5.34 -0.39 -15.76
N VAL A 74 -4.63 -1.50 -15.56
CA VAL A 74 -4.31 -2.44 -16.63
C VAL A 74 -5.58 -3.24 -16.94
N ASN A 75 -6.06 -3.14 -18.18
CA ASN A 75 -7.22 -3.91 -18.62
C ASN A 75 -6.80 -5.38 -18.77
N ILE A 76 -7.11 -6.21 -17.77
CA ILE A 76 -6.91 -7.65 -17.83
C ILE A 76 -7.84 -8.17 -18.93
N ASN A 77 -7.28 -8.61 -20.06
CA ASN A 77 -8.06 -9.14 -21.18
C ASN A 77 -8.94 -10.30 -20.71
N SER A 78 -10.22 -10.02 -20.52
CA SER A 78 -11.21 -10.88 -19.87
C SER A 78 -11.50 -12.18 -20.64
N LYS A 79 -11.02 -12.29 -21.89
CA LYS A 79 -11.18 -13.49 -22.72
C LYS A 79 -10.19 -14.61 -22.37
N SER A 80 -8.99 -14.31 -21.86
CA SER A 80 -7.93 -15.32 -21.73
C SER A 80 -7.92 -16.09 -20.41
N ASN A 81 -8.59 -15.60 -19.36
CA ASN A 81 -8.40 -16.16 -18.02
C ASN A 81 -9.69 -16.39 -17.24
N LYS A 82 -10.43 -17.45 -17.64
CA LYS A 82 -11.65 -17.92 -16.95
C LYS A 82 -11.43 -18.12 -15.44
N LYS A 83 -10.24 -18.54 -15.01
CA LYS A 83 -9.86 -18.74 -13.60
C LYS A 83 -9.85 -17.45 -12.79
N ILE A 84 -9.37 -16.35 -13.38
CA ILE A 84 -9.37 -15.04 -12.71
C ILE A 84 -10.80 -14.54 -12.52
N LYS A 85 -11.66 -14.70 -13.55
CA LYS A 85 -13.07 -14.31 -13.46
C LYS A 85 -13.82 -15.06 -12.37
N THR A 86 -13.62 -16.39 -12.25
CA THR A 86 -14.25 -17.18 -11.19
C THR A 86 -13.78 -16.78 -9.80
N HIS A 87 -12.48 -16.50 -9.64
CA HIS A 87 -11.93 -16.07 -8.36
C HIS A 87 -12.45 -14.68 -7.94
N LEU A 88 -12.54 -13.74 -8.89
CA LEU A 88 -13.09 -12.40 -8.62
C LEU A 88 -14.58 -12.45 -8.28
N LEU A 89 -15.35 -13.35 -8.91
CA LEU A 89 -16.75 -13.57 -8.54
C LEU A 89 -16.88 -14.16 -7.13
N GLY A 90 -15.95 -15.04 -6.72
CA GLY A 90 -15.87 -15.55 -5.35
C GLY A 90 -15.62 -14.44 -4.33
N ILE A 91 -14.61 -13.60 -4.58
CA ILE A 91 -14.29 -12.45 -3.73
C ILE A 91 -15.49 -11.49 -3.62
N LYS A 92 -16.17 -11.22 -4.74
CA LYS A 92 -17.34 -10.33 -4.75
C LYS A 92 -18.47 -10.88 -3.87
N LYS A 93 -18.72 -12.19 -3.90
CA LYS A 93 -19.73 -12.82 -3.03
C LYS A 93 -19.34 -12.72 -1.55
N GLN A 94 -18.09 -13.02 -1.22
CA GLN A 94 -17.60 -12.91 0.15
C GLN A 94 -17.75 -11.48 0.72
N LEU A 95 -17.40 -10.46 -0.08
CA LEU A 95 -17.59 -9.06 0.32
C LEU A 95 -19.07 -8.72 0.57
N SER A 96 -19.98 -9.20 -0.29
CA SER A 96 -21.41 -8.95 -0.09
C SER A 96 -22.00 -9.68 1.12
N ASP A 97 -21.47 -10.84 1.48
CA ASP A 97 -21.93 -11.60 2.64
C ASP A 97 -21.41 -10.98 3.94
N ILE A 98 -20.19 -10.44 3.93
CA ILE A 98 -19.63 -9.67 5.05
C ILE A 98 -20.44 -8.40 5.30
N ASP A 99 -20.78 -7.67 4.24
CA ASP A 99 -21.55 -6.42 4.33
C ASP A 99 -22.96 -6.66 4.90
N LYS A 100 -23.65 -7.73 4.45
CA LYS A 100 -24.94 -8.16 5.01
C LYS A 100 -24.84 -8.54 6.50
N LYS A 101 -23.77 -9.26 6.86
CA LYS A 101 -23.54 -9.67 8.25
C LYS A 101 -23.33 -8.46 9.16
N GLN A 102 -22.46 -7.53 8.77
CA GLN A 102 -22.23 -6.30 9.52
C GLN A 102 -23.51 -5.49 9.69
N ARG A 103 -24.31 -5.37 8.63
CA ARG A 103 -25.60 -4.67 8.68
C ARG A 103 -26.60 -5.34 9.61
N SER A 104 -26.66 -6.68 9.63
CA SER A 104 -27.53 -7.40 10.57
C SER A 104 -27.08 -7.27 12.04
N GLU A 105 -25.78 -7.26 12.29
CA GLU A 105 -25.20 -7.07 13.63
C GLU A 105 -25.38 -5.63 14.15
N GLU A 106 -25.39 -4.65 13.25
CA GLU A 106 -25.67 -3.25 13.58
C GLU A 106 -27.14 -3.03 13.92
N LEU A 107 -28.05 -3.60 13.13
CA LEU A 107 -29.49 -3.55 13.42
C LEU A 107 -29.83 -4.23 14.74
N ALA A 108 -29.25 -5.40 15.05
CA ALA A 108 -29.46 -6.08 16.32
C ALA A 108 -28.98 -5.24 17.52
N ARG A 109 -27.84 -4.54 17.38
CA ARG A 109 -27.34 -3.62 18.42
C ARG A 109 -28.29 -2.44 18.64
N GLN A 110 -28.81 -1.85 17.56
CA GLN A 110 -29.77 -0.75 17.66
C GLN A 110 -31.08 -1.19 18.34
N GLU A 111 -31.57 -2.40 18.04
CA GLU A 111 -32.77 -2.93 18.68
C GLU A 111 -32.58 -3.18 20.19
N GLU A 112 -31.40 -3.68 20.60
CA GLU A 112 -31.06 -3.84 22.01
C GLU A 112 -30.96 -2.50 22.75
N GLU A 113 -30.38 -1.48 22.11
CA GLU A 113 -30.30 -0.12 22.66
C GLU A 113 -31.69 0.49 22.84
N ILE A 114 -32.57 0.36 21.84
CA ILE A 114 -33.96 0.82 21.93
C ILE A 114 -34.71 0.11 23.05
N LYS A 115 -34.54 -1.21 23.20
CA LYS A 115 -35.17 -1.97 24.31
C LYS A 115 -34.69 -1.48 25.67
N LYS A 116 -33.39 -1.30 25.86
CA LYS A 116 -32.82 -0.79 27.11
C LYS A 116 -33.31 0.62 27.43
N GLN A 117 -33.44 1.48 26.43
CA GLN A 117 -33.98 2.82 26.60
C GLN A 117 -35.45 2.79 27.02
N ASN A 118 -36.26 1.96 26.37
CA ASN A 118 -37.67 1.78 26.73
C ASN A 118 -37.83 1.24 28.16
N GLU A 119 -37.05 0.23 28.55
CA GLU A 119 -37.04 -0.31 29.92
C GLU A 119 -36.62 0.74 30.96
N PHE A 120 -35.66 1.60 30.62
CA PHE A 120 -35.23 2.70 31.49
C PHE A 120 -36.34 3.74 31.65
N ASP A 121 -36.99 4.11 30.56
CA ASP A 121 -38.09 5.08 30.56
C ASP A 121 -39.32 4.57 31.31
N GLU A 122 -39.64 3.27 31.23
CA GLU A 122 -40.71 2.64 32.01
C GLU A 122 -40.41 2.70 33.52
N LYS A 123 -39.21 2.29 33.94
CA LYS A 123 -38.79 2.37 35.35
C LYS A 123 -38.81 3.79 35.90
N LYS A 124 -38.47 4.78 35.06
CA LYS A 124 -38.52 6.20 35.43
C LYS A 124 -39.96 6.66 35.69
N ARG A 125 -40.91 6.27 34.82
CA ARG A 125 -42.35 6.57 35.00
C ARG A 125 -42.90 5.91 36.25
N GLU A 126 -42.53 4.66 36.52
CA GLU A 126 -42.96 3.95 37.74
C GLU A 126 -42.46 4.64 39.01
N ALA A 127 -41.19 5.07 39.03
CA ALA A 127 -40.61 5.80 40.16
C ALA A 127 -41.29 7.16 40.39
N GLU A 128 -41.64 7.86 39.31
CA GLU A 128 -42.34 9.15 39.36
C GLU A 128 -43.77 9.01 39.89
N ILE A 129 -44.51 7.99 39.45
CA ILE A 129 -45.84 7.65 39.98
C ILE A 129 -45.78 7.31 41.47
N LEU A 130 -44.74 6.59 41.91
CA LEU A 130 -44.55 6.21 43.31
C LEU A 130 -44.23 7.42 44.20
N LEU A 131 -43.44 8.37 43.69
CA LEU A 131 -43.18 9.66 44.35
C LEU A 131 -44.47 10.48 44.50
N MET A 132 -45.27 10.63 43.44
CA MET A 132 -46.55 11.35 43.50
C MET A 132 -47.52 10.72 44.51
N ARG A 133 -47.60 9.38 44.57
CA ARG A 133 -48.42 8.69 45.58
C ARG A 133 -47.97 8.94 47.02
N LYS A 134 -46.68 9.14 47.24
CA LYS A 134 -46.10 9.37 48.57
C LYS A 134 -46.38 10.80 49.07
N ASP A 135 -46.47 11.76 48.16
CA ASP A 135 -46.80 13.15 48.47
C ASP A 135 -48.29 13.38 48.73
N LEU A 136 -49.17 12.53 48.19
CA LEU A 136 -50.63 12.53 48.43
C LEU A 136 -51.07 11.87 49.75
N SER A 137 -50.13 11.32 50.54
CA SER A 137 -50.38 10.58 51.79
C SER A 137 -49.99 11.36 53.07
N LYS A 138 -49.72 12.67 52.97
CA LYS A 138 -49.53 13.58 54.11
C LYS A 138 -50.66 14.59 54.18
#